data_AF-A0A8R7QJZ7-F1
#
_entry.id   AF-A0A8R7QJZ7-F1
#
_cell.length_a   1.000
_cell.length_b   1.000
_cell.length_c   1.000
_cell.angle_alpha   90.00
_cell.angle_beta   90.00
_cell.angle_gamma   90.00
#
_symmetry.space_group_name_H-M   'P 1'
#
loop_
_entity.id
_entity.type
_entity.pdbx_description
1 polymer ?
#
loop_
_entity_poly.entity_id
_entity_poly.type
_entity_poly.pdbx_seq_one_letter_code
_entity_poly.pdbx_strand_id
1 'polypeptide(L)'
;MVVIKYTRQVEQDLATRRVILRGKCEGGLYPLISSSPSSWSNKQAWSVTKPSSAKWHSRLGHPSSVIVQHVLSRNKLPFESSVESICDACQQAKSHQLPY
;
A
#
# COMPACT_ATOMS: atom_id res chain seq x y z
N MET A 1 -1.08 10.00 -42.12
CA MET A 1 -2.19 9.07 -41.85
C MET A 1 -1.71 8.06 -40.81
N VAL A 2 -1.90 8.32 -39.52
CA VAL A 2 -1.46 7.42 -38.44
C VAL A 2 -2.54 6.35 -38.28
N VAL A 3 -2.26 5.14 -38.76
CA VAL A 3 -3.14 3.99 -38.55
C VAL A 3 -2.96 3.54 -37.11
N ILE A 4 -3.80 4.04 -36.20
CA ILE A 4 -3.87 3.54 -34.83
C ILE A 4 -4.41 2.10 -34.93
N LYS A 5 -3.54 1.10 -34.73
CA LYS A 5 -3.94 -0.30 -34.65
C LYS A 5 -4.68 -0.52 -33.33
N TYR A 6 -6.01 -0.58 -33.38
CA TYR A 6 -6.86 -0.81 -32.20
C TYR A 6 -7.02 -2.31 -31.90
N THR A 7 -6.33 -2.82 -30.88
CA THR A 7 -6.51 -4.21 -30.39
C THR A 7 -7.57 -4.24 -29.29
N ARG A 8 -8.65 -5.02 -29.50
CA ARG A 8 -9.62 -5.35 -28.44
C ARG A 8 -9.05 -6.45 -27.56
N GLN A 9 -9.04 -6.27 -26.24
CA GLN A 9 -8.69 -7.33 -25.30
C GLN A 9 -9.86 -7.63 -24.36
N VAL A 10 -9.93 -8.90 -23.97
CA VAL A 10 -10.95 -9.45 -23.07
C VAL A 10 -10.21 -9.96 -21.85
N GLU A 11 -10.49 -9.38 -20.69
CA GLU A 11 -9.86 -9.80 -19.44
C GLU A 11 -10.85 -10.64 -18.63
N GLN A 12 -10.40 -11.84 -18.30
CA GLN A 12 -11.21 -12.89 -17.71
C GLN A 12 -10.65 -13.21 -16.33
N ASP A 13 -11.54 -13.30 -15.34
CA ASP A 13 -11.18 -13.73 -14.01
C ASP A 13 -10.62 -15.16 -14.07
N LEU A 14 -9.40 -15.37 -13.57
CA LEU A 14 -8.76 -16.68 -13.63
C LEU A 14 -9.51 -17.72 -12.78
N ALA A 15 -10.13 -17.30 -11.68
CA ALA A 15 -10.84 -18.20 -10.75
C ALA A 15 -12.26 -18.55 -11.22
N THR A 16 -13.04 -17.57 -11.68
CA THR A 16 -14.43 -17.76 -12.08
C THR A 16 -14.64 -17.90 -13.58
N ARG A 17 -13.58 -17.75 -14.39
CA ARG A 17 -13.65 -17.73 -15.87
C ARG A 17 -14.72 -16.76 -16.40
N ARG A 18 -15.08 -15.74 -15.63
CA ARG A 18 -16.04 -14.72 -16.06
C ARG A 18 -15.27 -13.58 -16.70
N VAL A 19 -15.75 -13.12 -17.84
CA VAL A 19 -15.24 -11.90 -18.46
C VAL A 19 -15.62 -10.75 -17.54
N ILE A 20 -14.63 -10.16 -16.88
CA ILE A 20 -14.87 -9.06 -15.93
C ILE A 20 -15.00 -7.75 -16.70
N LEU A 21 -14.17 -7.59 -17.73
CA LEU A 21 -14.03 -6.33 -18.46
C LEU A 21 -13.83 -6.59 -19.96
N ARG A 22 -14.57 -5.85 -20.79
CA ARG A 22 -14.47 -5.89 -22.25
C ARG A 22 -14.28 -4.47 -22.78
N GLY A 23 -13.15 -4.20 -23.43
CA GLY A 23 -12.79 -2.82 -23.71
C GLY A 23 -11.54 -2.65 -24.55
N LYS A 24 -11.26 -1.39 -24.86
CA LYS A 24 -10.10 -0.97 -25.66
C LYS A 24 -8.88 -0.89 -24.74
N CYS A 25 -7.78 -1.52 -25.15
CA CYS A 25 -6.49 -1.34 -24.50
C CYS A 25 -5.89 -0.01 -24.97
N GLU A 26 -5.49 0.86 -24.03
CA GLU A 26 -4.87 2.16 -24.33
C GLU A 26 -3.45 2.14 -23.76
N GLY A 27 -2.44 2.33 -24.63
CA GLY A 27 -1.04 2.35 -24.21
C GLY A 27 -0.49 1.01 -23.68
N GLY A 28 -1.12 -0.13 -24.01
CA GLY A 28 -0.70 -1.45 -23.52
C GLY A 28 -1.22 -1.82 -22.13
N LEU A 29 -2.05 -0.95 -21.53
CA LEU A 29 -2.73 -1.20 -20.26
C LEU A 29 -4.25 -1.20 -20.46
N TYR A 30 -4.97 -1.97 -19.65
CA TYR A 30 -6.42 -1.97 -19.66
C TYR A 30 -6.95 -0.81 -18.78
N PRO A 31 -7.62 0.20 -19.35
CA PRO A 31 -8.12 1.32 -18.57
C PRO A 31 -9.32 0.87 -17.73
N LEU A 32 -9.26 1.10 -16.42
CA LEU A 32 -10.42 0.99 -15.53
C LEU A 32 -11.34 2.19 -15.78
N ILE A 33 -12.17 2.06 -16.82
CA ILE A 33 -13.17 3.05 -17.22
C ILE A 33 -14.26 3.03 -16.15
N SER A 34 -14.20 3.98 -15.23
CA SER A 34 -15.34 4.34 -14.38
C SER A 34 -16.41 4.95 -15.31
N SER A 35 -17.65 4.48 -15.24
CA SER A 35 -18.73 4.73 -16.20
C SER A 35 -19.20 6.19 -16.36
N SER A 36 -18.46 7.17 -15.85
CA SER A 36 -18.75 8.60 -16.00
C SER A 36 -17.49 9.40 -16.33
N PRO A 37 -17.49 10.23 -17.40
CA PRO A 37 -16.41 11.17 -17.69
C PRO A 37 -16.14 12.17 -16.56
N SER A 38 -17.09 12.39 -15.65
CA SER A 38 -16.93 13.23 -14.46
C SER A 38 -16.19 12.54 -13.30
N SER A 39 -16.02 11.22 -13.35
CA SER A 39 -15.37 10.43 -12.29
C SER A 39 -13.85 10.42 -12.38
N TRP A 40 -13.23 10.98 -13.43
CA TRP A 40 -11.77 11.00 -13.55
C TRP A 40 -11.11 11.93 -12.51
N SER A 41 -11.85 12.91 -11.98
CA SER A 41 -11.27 13.96 -11.13
C SER A 41 -10.96 13.52 -9.69
N ASN A 42 -11.35 12.31 -9.25
CA ASN A 42 -11.10 11.88 -7.86
C ASN A 42 -10.76 10.39 -7.77
N LYS A 43 -9.76 9.92 -8.54
CA LYS A 43 -9.06 8.66 -8.18
C LYS A 43 -8.12 8.96 -7.00
N GLN A 44 -8.68 9.31 -5.85
CA GLN A 44 -7.92 9.36 -4.61
C GLN A 44 -7.75 7.92 -4.13
N ALA A 45 -6.56 7.35 -4.35
CA ALA A 45 -6.14 6.22 -3.55
C ALA A 45 -5.99 6.74 -2.12
N TRP A 46 -6.92 6.39 -1.24
CA TRP A 46 -6.82 6.72 0.18
C TRP A 46 -5.70 5.87 0.80
N SER A 47 -4.46 6.33 0.63
CA SER A 47 -3.31 5.89 1.41
C SER A 47 -2.69 7.12 2.06
N VAL A 48 -3.47 7.77 2.93
CA VAL A 48 -2.98 8.89 3.76
C VAL A 48 -3.43 8.69 5.21
N THR A 49 -3.50 7.44 5.68
CA THR A 49 -3.44 7.25 7.13
C THR A 49 -1.97 7.33 7.50
N LYS A 50 -1.57 8.43 8.15
CA LYS A 50 -0.22 8.56 8.72
C LYS A 50 0.02 7.35 9.62
N PRO A 51 0.94 6.44 9.27
CA PRO A 51 1.24 5.31 10.12
C PRO A 51 1.76 5.80 11.48
N SER A 52 1.32 5.16 12.56
CA SER A 52 1.86 5.42 13.90
C SER A 52 3.32 5.00 13.98
N SER A 53 4.05 5.53 14.97
CA SER A 53 5.40 5.05 15.35
C SER A 53 5.44 3.53 15.53
N ALA A 54 4.44 2.94 16.19
CA ALA A 54 4.31 1.49 16.35
C ALA A 54 4.17 0.74 15.01
N LYS A 55 3.45 1.32 14.04
CA LYS A 55 3.31 0.73 12.70
C LYS A 55 4.61 0.79 11.91
N TRP A 56 5.38 1.86 12.08
CA TRP A 56 6.75 1.95 11.55
C TRP A 56 7.69 0.96 12.22
N HIS A 57 7.57 0.75 13.53
CA HIS A 57 8.34 -0.25 14.26
C HIS A 57 8.15 -1.65 13.67
N SER A 58 6.92 -2.09 13.39
CA SER A 58 6.68 -3.38 12.72
C SER A 58 7.21 -3.40 11.28
N ARG A 59 7.02 -2.33 10.51
CA ARG A 59 7.45 -2.25 9.09
C ARG A 59 8.96 -2.28 8.91
N LEU A 60 9.71 -1.71 9.86
CA LEU A 60 11.18 -1.65 9.82
C LEU A 60 11.85 -2.87 10.45
N GLY A 61 11.09 -3.89 10.85
CA GLY A 61 11.64 -5.13 11.42
C GLY A 61 11.94 -5.05 12.91
N HIS A 62 11.04 -4.44 13.69
CA HIS A 62 11.14 -4.34 15.15
C HIS A 62 12.41 -3.67 15.73
N PRO A 63 12.93 -2.59 15.13
CA PRO A 63 14.07 -1.88 15.72
C PRO A 63 13.66 -1.10 16.98
N SER A 64 14.64 -0.72 17.81
CA SER A 64 14.41 0.14 18.98
C SER A 64 13.63 1.41 18.62
N SER A 65 12.76 1.88 19.52
CA SER A 65 11.95 3.10 19.33
C SER A 65 12.80 4.32 18.98
N VAL A 66 14.00 4.42 19.56
CA VAL A 66 14.98 5.49 19.27
C VAL A 66 15.41 5.46 17.80
N ILE A 67 15.66 4.27 17.25
CA ILE A 67 16.05 4.11 15.84
C ILE A 67 14.87 4.44 14.93
N VAL A 68 13.65 4.01 15.28
CA VAL A 68 12.44 4.37 14.54
C VAL A 68 12.29 5.89 14.49
N GLN A 69 12.36 6.59 15.63
CA GLN A 69 12.27 8.05 15.64
C GLN A 69 13.39 8.72 14.84
N HIS A 70 14.63 8.23 14.94
CA HIS A 70 15.75 8.75 14.16
C HIS A 70 15.51 8.60 12.65
N VAL A 71 15.06 7.43 12.19
CA VAL A 71 14.75 7.18 10.79
C VAL A 71 13.60 8.06 10.31
N LEU A 72 12.53 8.18 11.10
CA LEU A 72 11.37 8.99 10.74
C LEU A 72 11.70 10.48 10.61
N SER A 73 12.43 11.03 11.59
CA SER A 73 12.85 12.43 11.60
C SER A 73 13.85 12.74 10.47
N ARG A 74 14.86 11.88 10.28
CA ARG A 74 15.89 12.07 9.26
C ARG A 74 15.33 12.01 7.84
N ASN A 75 14.36 11.14 7.61
CA ASN A 75 13.74 10.97 6.29
C ASN A 75 12.47 11.82 6.10
N LYS A 76 12.11 12.66 7.08
CA LYS A 76 10.89 13.50 7.05
C LYS A 76 9.63 12.69 6.70
N LEU A 77 9.55 11.47 7.23
CA LEU A 77 8.43 10.57 6.95
C LEU A 77 7.19 10.99 7.76
N PRO A 78 6.00 11.00 7.15
CA PRO A 78 4.78 11.32 7.88
C PRO A 78 4.48 10.20 8.88
N PHE A 79 4.43 10.54 10.17
CA PHE A 79 3.99 9.64 11.22
C PHE A 79 3.16 10.39 12.27
N GLU A 80 2.27 9.67 12.96
CA GLU A 80 1.64 10.20 14.17
C GLU A 80 2.38 9.69 15.40
N SER A 81 2.64 10.59 16.35
CA SER A 81 3.15 10.23 17.67
C SER A 81 2.11 9.37 18.37
N SER A 82 2.39 8.08 18.45
CA SER A 82 1.58 7.13 19.19
C SER A 82 2.25 6.83 20.51
N VAL A 83 1.43 6.62 21.54
CA VAL A 83 1.88 6.15 22.86
C VAL A 83 2.69 4.88 22.66
N GLU A 84 3.90 4.83 23.21
CA GLU A 84 4.79 3.67 23.17
C GLU A 84 4.01 2.41 23.58
N SER A 85 3.59 1.60 22.61
CA SER A 85 2.97 0.32 22.87
C SER A 85 4.07 -0.73 22.96
N ILE A 86 3.99 -1.54 24.01
CA ILE A 86 4.86 -2.69 24.14
C ILE A 86 4.54 -3.64 23.00
N CYS A 87 5.55 -4.03 22.23
CA CYS A 87 5.37 -4.96 21.12
C CYS A 87 5.50 -6.40 21.62
N ASP A 88 4.44 -7.20 21.45
CA ASP A 88 4.40 -8.61 21.85
C ASP A 88 5.56 -9.42 21.25
N ALA A 89 5.86 -9.22 19.96
CA ALA A 89 6.96 -9.90 19.28
C ALA A 89 8.32 -9.55 19.91
N CYS A 90 8.53 -8.27 20.25
CA CYS A 90 9.75 -7.82 20.93
C CYS A 90 9.84 -8.36 22.36
N GLN A 91 8.73 -8.46 23.08
CA GLN A 91 8.69 -9.06 24.41
C GLN A 91 9.00 -10.54 24.37
N GLN A 92 8.38 -11.30 23.47
CA GLN A 92 8.67 -12.73 23.30
C GLN A 92 10.13 -12.95 22.90
N ALA A 93 10.67 -12.11 22.02
CA ALA A 93 12.08 -12.17 21.66
C ALA A 93 13.00 -11.87 22.85
N LYS A 94 12.56 -11.13 23.87
CA LYS A 94 13.36 -10.74 25.05
C LYS A 94 13.03 -11.53 26.31
N SER A 95 12.02 -12.40 26.30
CA SER A 95 11.60 -13.17 27.48
C SER A 95 12.73 -14.04 28.03
N HIS A 96 13.60 -14.55 27.15
CA HIS A 96 14.78 -15.34 27.52
C HIS A 96 15.83 -14.57 28.34
N GLN A 97 15.72 -13.24 28.45
CA GLN A 97 16.63 -12.40 29.23
C GLN A 97 16.07 -12.04 30.61
N LEU A 98 14.85 -12.47 30.94
CA LEU A 98 14.25 -12.21 32.24
C LEU A 98 14.75 -13.25 33.25
N PRO A 99 15.15 -12.83 34.47
CA PRO A 99 15.48 -13.77 35.54
C PRO A 99 14.23 -14.56 35.96
N TYR A 100 14.46 -15.81 36.38
CA TYR A 100 13.46 -16.75 36.88
C TYR A 100 12.86 -16.31 38.23
#